data_AF-A0A5C9AW56-F1
#
_entry.id   AF-A0A5C9AW56-F1
#
_cell.length_a   1.000
_cell.length_b   1.000
_cell.length_c   1.000
_cell.angle_alpha   90.00
_cell.angle_beta   90.00
_cell.angle_gamma   90.00
#
_symmetry.space_group_name_H-M   'P 1'
#
loop_
_entity.id
_entity.type
_entity.pdbx_description
1 polymer ?
#
loop_
_entity_poly.entity_id
_entity_poly.type
_entity_poly.pdbx_seq_one_letter_code
_entity_poly.pdbx_strand_id
1 'polypeptide(L)'
;MAFVTDIRLEDNAIAAPATAQVMAQRLGSVLRKRYEEFIHKRECAPGQADYDVKMASRALAAFTMYQLGCVDDKYAGESVCDSSEDGGIDGIAINHNEKIVVV
;
A
#
# COMPACT_ATOMS: atom_id res chain seq x y z
N MET A 1 -14.32 12.67 -5.05
CA MET A 1 -13.48 11.74 -5.83
C MET A 1 -14.41 10.71 -6.45
N ALA A 2 -14.37 10.53 -7.77
CA ALA A 2 -15.05 9.41 -8.40
C ALA A 2 -14.17 8.17 -8.20
N PHE A 3 -14.69 7.13 -7.57
CA PHE A 3 -14.01 5.83 -7.52
C PHE A 3 -14.06 5.21 -8.91
N VAL A 4 -12.92 4.65 -9.36
CA VAL A 4 -12.91 3.82 -10.56
C VAL A 4 -13.60 2.52 -10.17
N THR A 5 -14.87 2.38 -10.54
CA THR A 5 -15.69 1.21 -10.19
C THR A 5 -15.55 0.07 -11.19
N ASP A 6 -14.92 0.32 -12.34
CA ASP A 6 -14.82 -0.63 -13.44
C ASP A 6 -13.48 -0.39 -14.17
N ILE A 7 -12.56 -1.35 -14.10
CA ILE A 7 -11.31 -1.35 -14.88
C ILE A 7 -11.48 -2.44 -15.94
N ARG A 8 -11.61 -2.03 -17.19
CA ARG A 8 -11.72 -2.95 -18.31
C ARG A 8 -10.32 -3.44 -18.70
N LEU A 9 -10.25 -4.60 -19.33
CA LEU A 9 -9.00 -5.10 -19.94
C LEU A 9 -8.38 -4.08 -20.91
N GLU A 10 -9.22 -3.29 -21.57
CA GLU A 10 -8.86 -2.21 -22.48
C GLU A 10 -8.02 -1.12 -21.79
N ASP A 11 -8.34 -0.81 -20.53
CA ASP A 11 -7.66 0.25 -19.76
C ASP A 11 -6.22 -0.15 -19.42
N ASN A 12 -5.96 -1.46 -19.31
CA ASN A 12 -4.63 -2.04 -19.10
C ASN A 12 -3.86 -2.28 -20.42
N ALA A 13 -4.51 -2.12 -21.58
CA ALA A 13 -3.88 -2.34 -22.89
C ALA A 13 -3.09 -1.11 -23.39
N ILE A 14 -3.26 0.05 -22.75
CA ILE A 14 -2.52 1.27 -23.08
C ILE A 14 -1.10 1.15 -22.54
N ALA A 15 -0.10 1.35 -23.41
CA ALA A 15 1.29 1.38 -22.99
C ALA A 15 1.50 2.46 -21.93
N ALA A 16 2.18 2.09 -20.84
CA ALA A 16 2.51 3.03 -19.78
C ALA A 16 3.27 4.24 -20.36
N PRO A 17 2.91 5.49 -19.99
CA PRO A 17 3.63 6.66 -20.46
C PRO A 17 5.09 6.60 -20.00
N ALA A 18 6.00 7.23 -20.74
CA ALA A 18 7.43 7.23 -20.42
C ALA A 18 7.75 7.75 -19.00
N THR A 19 6.85 8.52 -18.40
CA THR A 19 6.97 9.06 -17.04
C THR A 19 6.42 8.14 -15.94
N ALA A 20 5.75 7.03 -16.28
CA ALA A 20 5.07 6.15 -15.33
C ALA A 20 6.02 5.63 -14.25
N GLN A 21 7.22 5.20 -14.64
CA GLN A 21 8.23 4.72 -13.71
C GLN A 21 8.65 5.79 -12.70
N VAL A 22 8.89 7.02 -13.16
CA VAL A 22 9.26 8.15 -12.30
C VAL A 22 8.13 8.51 -11.35
N MET A 23 6.89 8.46 -11.82
CA MET A 23 5.71 8.71 -10.99
C MET A 23 5.53 7.64 -9.91
N ALA A 24 5.69 6.35 -10.27
CA ALA A 24 5.63 5.24 -9.32
C ALA A 24 6.70 5.37 -8.22
N GLN A 25 7.95 5.70 -8.60
CA GLN A 25 9.04 5.93 -7.63
C GLN A 25 8.74 7.10 -6.68
N ARG A 26 8.20 8.21 -7.20
CA ARG A 26 7.81 9.37 -6.38
C ARG A 26 6.70 9.02 -5.41
N LEU A 27 5.64 8.37 -5.90
CA LEU A 27 4.52 7.94 -5.07
C LEU A 27 5.01 7.00 -3.96
N GLY A 28 5.79 5.98 -4.32
CA GLY A 28 6.37 5.04 -3.35
C GLY A 28 7.23 5.75 -2.30
N SER A 29 8.06 6.73 -2.70
CA SER A 29 8.86 7.52 -1.75
C SER A 29 8.01 8.33 -0.77
N VAL A 30 6.92 8.94 -1.24
CA VAL A 30 6.00 9.73 -0.40
C VAL A 30 5.27 8.83 0.59
N LEU A 31 4.68 7.73 0.11
CA LEU A 31 3.94 6.79 0.96
C LEU A 31 4.85 6.13 2.00
N ARG A 32 6.05 5.72 1.58
CA ARG A 32 7.05 5.15 2.48
C ARG A 32 7.40 6.09 3.63
N LYS A 33 7.71 7.36 3.33
CA LYS A 33 8.02 8.35 4.37
C LYS A 33 6.89 8.52 5.40
N ARG A 34 5.65 8.28 5.00
CA ARG A 34 4.47 8.40 5.87
C ARG A 34 4.26 7.17 6.76
N TYR A 35 4.43 5.97 6.21
CA TYR A 35 4.00 4.72 6.87
C TYR A 35 5.13 3.79 7.34
N GLU A 36 6.37 3.96 6.85
CA GLU A 36 7.50 3.03 7.12
C GLU A 36 7.77 2.81 8.61
N GLU A 37 7.54 3.82 9.47
CA GLU A 37 7.75 3.71 10.91
C GLU A 37 6.75 2.75 11.57
N PHE A 38 5.55 2.64 11.03
CA PHE A 38 4.45 1.87 11.61
C PHE A 38 4.31 0.46 11.01
N ILE A 39 4.97 0.19 9.88
CA ILE A 39 4.92 -1.10 9.19
C ILE A 39 5.93 -2.07 9.82
N HIS A 40 5.48 -3.29 10.09
CA HIS A 40 6.32 -4.33 10.67
C HIS A 40 7.43 -4.79 9.70
N LYS A 41 8.66 -4.92 10.20
CA LYS A 41 9.88 -5.11 9.38
C LYS A 41 10.36 -6.56 9.22
N ARG A 42 9.63 -7.55 9.76
CA ARG A 42 10.06 -8.97 9.77
C ARG A 42 10.44 -9.50 8.38
N GLU A 43 9.59 -9.26 7.39
CA GLU A 43 9.79 -9.72 6.00
C GLU A 43 10.42 -8.65 5.09
N CYS A 44 10.79 -7.49 5.64
CA CYS A 44 11.29 -6.34 4.88
C CYS A 44 12.32 -5.58 5.72
N ALA A 45 13.52 -6.14 5.85
CA ALA A 45 14.59 -5.54 6.65
C ALA A 45 15.33 -4.42 5.86
N PRO A 46 15.75 -3.30 6.50
CA PRO A 46 16.41 -2.16 5.85
C PRO A 46 17.70 -2.44 5.06
N GLY A 47 18.26 -3.64 5.16
CA GLY A 47 19.45 -4.06 4.40
C GLY A 47 19.17 -4.95 3.19
N GLN A 48 17.91 -5.29 2.91
CA GLN A 48 17.56 -6.10 1.74
C GLN A 48 17.67 -5.28 0.45
N ALA A 49 18.13 -5.91 -0.63
CA ALA A 49 18.35 -5.24 -1.92
C ALA A 49 17.07 -4.62 -2.52
N ASP A 50 15.91 -5.19 -2.18
CA ASP A 50 14.58 -4.78 -2.64
C ASP A 50 13.76 -4.06 -1.56
N TYR A 51 14.41 -3.62 -0.47
CA TYR A 51 13.74 -2.98 0.67
C TYR A 51 12.80 -1.84 0.26
N ASP A 52 13.30 -0.90 -0.54
CA ASP A 52 12.52 0.28 -0.93
C ASP A 52 11.28 -0.09 -1.75
N VAL A 53 11.37 -1.13 -2.58
CA VAL A 53 10.26 -1.62 -3.41
C VAL A 53 9.22 -2.34 -2.54
N LYS A 54 9.68 -3.24 -1.67
CA LYS A 54 8.84 -3.97 -0.71
C LYS A 54 8.12 -3.03 0.25
N MET A 55 8.84 -2.04 0.78
CA MET A 55 8.29 -1.06 1.71
C MET A 55 7.33 -0.09 1.02
N ALA A 56 7.62 0.35 -0.21
CA ALA A 56 6.69 1.18 -0.98
C ALA A 56 5.36 0.46 -1.23
N SER A 57 5.41 -0.84 -1.50
CA SER A 57 4.22 -1.64 -1.77
C SER A 57 3.40 -1.91 -0.49
N ARG A 58 4.07 -2.18 0.65
CA ARG A 58 3.43 -2.21 1.98
C ARG A 58 2.81 -0.87 2.37
N ALA A 59 3.49 0.23 2.10
CA ALA A 59 2.98 1.58 2.36
C ALA A 59 1.78 1.93 1.48
N LEU A 60 1.66 1.33 0.28
CA LEU A 60 0.46 1.44 -0.55
C LEU A 60 -0.74 0.72 0.07
N ALA A 61 -0.54 -0.48 0.64
CA ALA A 61 -1.58 -1.17 1.38
C ALA A 61 -2.03 -0.37 2.62
N ALA A 62 -1.08 0.15 3.41
CA ALA A 62 -1.38 1.04 4.54
C ALA A 62 -2.20 2.26 4.11
N PHE A 63 -1.85 2.89 2.98
CA PHE A 63 -2.61 4.01 2.46
C PHE A 63 -4.07 3.65 2.12
N THR A 64 -4.30 2.46 1.54
CA THR A 64 -5.65 1.94 1.29
C THR A 64 -6.43 1.74 2.60
N MET A 65 -5.78 1.15 3.61
CA MET A 65 -6.37 0.94 4.93
C MET A 65 -6.76 2.28 5.59
N TYR A 66 -5.87 3.28 5.52
CA TYR A 66 -6.14 4.64 5.98
C TYR A 66 -7.36 5.24 5.24
N GLN A 67 -7.34 5.19 3.91
CA GLN A 67 -8.30 5.90 3.07
C GLN A 67 -9.71 5.31 3.11
N LEU A 68 -9.83 3.99 3.26
CA LEU A 68 -11.09 3.27 3.29
C LEU A 68 -11.57 2.96 4.70
N GLY A 69 -10.64 2.74 5.64
CA GLY A 69 -10.96 2.34 7.02
C GLY A 69 -11.25 3.51 7.95
N CYS A 70 -10.97 4.75 7.52
CA CYS A 70 -11.10 5.95 8.37
C CYS A 70 -10.29 5.82 9.68
N VAL A 71 -9.10 5.22 9.60
CA VAL A 71 -8.17 5.02 10.73
C VAL A 71 -7.00 5.98 10.64
N ASP A 72 -6.22 6.13 11.72
CA ASP A 72 -5.00 6.95 11.68
C ASP A 72 -3.82 6.24 10.99
N ASP A 73 -2.74 6.99 10.72
CA ASP A 73 -1.59 6.48 9.97
C ASP A 73 -0.87 5.33 10.68
N LYS A 74 -0.86 5.35 12.03
CA LYS A 74 -0.21 4.33 12.83
C LYS A 74 -0.98 3.03 12.71
N TYR A 75 -2.28 3.06 12.97
CA TYR A 75 -3.13 1.88 12.89
C TYR A 75 -3.19 1.33 11.46
N ALA A 76 -3.22 2.20 10.45
CA ALA A 76 -3.12 1.79 9.05
C ALA A 76 -1.80 1.07 8.73
N GLY A 77 -0.65 1.55 9.23
CA GLY A 77 0.62 0.86 9.04
C GLY A 77 0.71 -0.47 9.78
N GLU A 78 0.22 -0.53 11.02
CA GLU A 78 0.18 -1.74 11.86
C GLU A 78 -0.77 -2.81 11.30
N SER A 79 -1.76 -2.42 10.48
CA SER A 79 -2.73 -3.32 9.86
C SER A 79 -2.18 -4.11 8.65
N VAL A 80 -1.03 -3.72 8.11
CA VAL A 80 -0.41 -4.39 6.96
C VAL A 80 0.15 -5.75 7.37
N CYS A 81 -0.26 -6.78 6.63
CA CYS A 81 0.16 -8.16 6.82
C CYS A 81 0.79 -8.64 5.51
N ASP A 82 2.06 -9.01 5.52
CA ASP A 82 2.75 -9.44 4.30
C ASP A 82 3.72 -10.56 4.67
N SER A 83 3.63 -11.67 3.93
CA SER A 83 4.50 -12.84 4.04
C SER A 83 5.30 -13.05 2.75
N SER A 84 6.49 -13.62 2.87
CA SER A 84 7.26 -14.05 1.71
C SER A 84 6.65 -15.25 0.96
N GLU A 85 5.58 -15.85 1.49
CA GLU A 85 4.93 -17.06 0.96
C GLU A 85 3.57 -16.83 0.27
N ASP A 86 2.92 -15.68 0.43
CA ASP A 86 1.57 -15.41 -0.08
C ASP A 86 1.54 -14.73 -1.47
N GLY A 87 2.70 -14.24 -1.94
CA GLY A 87 2.86 -13.63 -3.26
C GLY A 87 2.19 -12.25 -3.39
N GLY A 88 1.75 -11.63 -2.29
CA GLY A 88 0.98 -10.40 -2.27
C GLY A 88 1.36 -9.48 -1.12
N ILE A 89 0.62 -8.38 -1.01
CA ILE A 89 0.64 -7.51 0.17
C ILE A 89 -0.79 -7.42 0.64
N ASP A 90 -1.03 -7.84 1.88
CA ASP A 90 -2.34 -7.84 2.48
C ASP A 90 -2.42 -6.78 3.59
N GLY A 91 -3.63 -6.49 4.04
CA GLY A 91 -3.86 -5.67 5.20
C GLY A 91 -5.27 -5.87 5.74
N ILE A 92 -5.46 -5.67 7.03
CA ILE A 92 -6.79 -5.72 7.64
C ILE A 92 -6.96 -4.65 8.69
N ALA A 93 -7.80 -3.66 8.39
CA ALA A 93 -8.11 -2.58 9.31
C ALA A 93 -9.56 -2.69 9.81
N ILE A 94 -9.72 -2.65 11.14
CA ILE A 94 -11.03 -2.66 11.78
C ILE A 94 -11.24 -1.34 12.52
N ASN A 95 -12.16 -0.53 12.01
CA ASN A 95 -12.60 0.66 12.71
C ASN A 95 -13.86 0.34 13.52
N HIS A 96 -13.67 0.11 14.82
CA HIS A 96 -14.76 -0.22 15.72
C HIS A 96 -15.74 0.92 15.99
N ASN A 97 -15.34 2.18 15.77
CA ASN A 97 -16.21 3.35 15.97
C ASN A 97 -17.19 3.47 14.81
N GLU A 98 -16.65 3.44 13.59
CA GLU A 98 -17.43 3.58 12.34
C GLU A 98 -18.05 2.26 11.87
N LYS A 99 -17.70 1.14 12.52
CA LYS A 99 -18.12 -0.23 12.14
C LYS A 99 -17.70 -0.61 10.72
N ILE A 100 -16.48 -0.21 10.35
CA ILE A 100 -15.89 -0.48 9.03
C ILE A 100 -14.84 -1.59 9.18
N VAL A 101 -14.82 -2.52 8.22
CA VAL A 101 -13.75 -3.49 8.02
C VAL A 101 -13.24 -3.32 6.60
N VAL A 102 -11.93 -3.16 6.45
CA VAL A 102 -11.23 -3.14 5.16
C VAL A 102 -10.26 -4.30 5.14
N VAL A 103 -10.27 -5.03 4.01
CA VAL A 103 -9.36 -6.13 3.68
C VAL A 103 -8.77 -5.83 2.31
#